data_AF-A0A525KFJ3-F1
#
_entry.id   AF-A0A525KFJ3-F1
#
_cell.length_a   1.000
_cell.length_b   1.000
_cell.length_c   1.000
_cell.angle_alpha   90.00
_cell.angle_beta   90.00
_cell.angle_gamma   90.00
#
_symmetry.space_group_name_H-M   'P 1'
#
loop_
_entity.id
_entity.type
_entity.pdbx_description
1 polymer ?
#
loop_
_entity_poly.entity_id
_entity_poly.type
_entity_poly.pdbx_seq_one_letter_code
_entity_poly.pdbx_strand_id
1 'polypeptide(L)' 'MKFFTIAEVAEIVEVATRTVRRWIKSGDLVAYRFRGLVRIGAADLNEFLEAHRGEEP' A
#
# COMPACT_ATOMS: atom_id res chain seq x y z
N MET A 1 -16.10 0.80 -4.77
CA MET A 1 -14.72 1.20 -4.36
C MET A 1 -14.24 0.19 -3.32
N LYS A 2 -13.11 -0.47 -3.57
CA LYS A 2 -12.54 -1.46 -2.63
C LYS A 2 -11.36 -0.82 -1.91
N PHE A 3 -11.29 -1.06 -0.60
CA PHE A 3 -10.21 -0.60 0.25
C PHE A 3 -9.55 -1.79 0.93
N PHE A 4 -8.26 -1.66 1.19
CA PHE A 4 -7.44 -2.60 1.93
C PHE A 4 -6.90 -1.94 3.20
N THR A 5 -6.69 -2.73 4.22
CA THR A 5 -5.91 -2.38 5.40
C THR A 5 -4.42 -2.55 5.11
N ILE A 6 -3.58 -2.01 6.00
CA ILE A 6 -2.13 -2.24 5.96
C ILE A 6 -1.80 -3.74 6.01
N ALA A 7 -2.58 -4.53 6.77
CA ALA A 7 -2.35 -5.97 6.91
C ALA A 7 -2.67 -6.71 5.61
N GLU A 8 -3.81 -6.42 4.98
CA GLU A 8 -4.19 -7.04 3.70
C GLU A 8 -3.19 -6.69 2.59
N VAL A 9 -2.72 -5.44 2.51
CA VAL A 9 -1.66 -5.07 1.53
C VAL A 9 -0.37 -5.84 1.81
N ALA A 10 0.02 -5.96 3.07
CA ALA A 10 1.22 -6.69 3.47
C ALA A 10 1.14 -8.18 3.09
N GLU A 11 -0.03 -8.80 3.22
CA GLU A 11 -0.28 -10.17 2.78
C GLU A 11 -0.23 -10.31 1.26
N ILE A 12 -0.83 -9.38 0.50
CA ILE A 12 -0.87 -9.43 -0.97
C ILE A 12 0.53 -9.44 -1.60
N VAL A 13 1.45 -8.65 -1.04
CA VAL A 13 2.82 -8.49 -1.58
C VAL A 13 3.88 -9.21 -0.74
N GLU A 14 3.47 -10.03 0.23
CA GLU A 14 4.34 -10.84 1.09
C GLU A 14 5.44 -10.04 1.83
N VAL A 15 5.10 -8.87 2.37
CA VAL A 15 6.02 -8.05 3.17
C VAL A 15 5.53 -7.87 4.60
N ALA A 16 6.42 -7.42 5.50
CA ALA A 16 5.99 -7.03 6.84
C ALA A 16 5.10 -5.76 6.80
N THR A 17 4.10 -5.67 7.68
CA THR A 17 3.26 -4.46 7.83
C THR A 17 4.07 -3.18 8.10
N ARG A 18 5.27 -3.29 8.69
CA ARG A 18 6.20 -2.17 8.88
C ARG A 18 6.65 -1.56 7.55
N THR A 19 6.82 -2.39 6.52
CA THR A 19 7.26 -1.99 5.18
C THR A 19 6.16 -1.19 4.49
N VAL A 20 4.92 -1.68 4.56
CA VAL A 20 3.76 -0.93 4.05
C VAL A 20 3.61 0.42 4.76
N ARG A 21 3.78 0.47 6.08
CA ARG A 21 3.80 1.74 6.84
C ARG A 21 4.91 2.67 6.39
N ARG A 22 6.07 2.13 6.00
CA ARG A 22 7.19 2.91 5.48
C ARG A 22 6.83 3.53 4.13
N TRP A 23 6.26 2.77 3.19
CA TRP A 23 5.79 3.29 1.89
C TRP A 23 4.75 4.40 2.05
N ILE A 24 3.82 4.24 3.00
CA ILE A 24 2.84 5.29 3.31
C ILE A 24 3.52 6.54 3.92
N LYS A 25 4.58 6.35 4.71
CA LYS A 25 5.32 7.45 5.35
C LYS A 25 6.21 8.20 4.35
N SER A 26 6.85 7.49 3.41
CA SER A 26 7.63 8.11 2.33
C SER A 26 6.76 8.79 1.28
N GLY A 27 5.50 8.37 1.16
CA GLY A 27 4.57 8.88 0.17
C GLY A 27 4.51 8.03 -1.10
N ASP A 28 5.26 6.92 -1.15
CA ASP A 28 5.26 5.99 -2.28
C ASP A 28 3.90 5.30 -2.45
N LEU A 29 3.24 4.98 -1.32
CA LEU A 29 1.90 4.38 -1.32
C LEU A 29 0.87 5.33 -0.73
N VAL A 30 -0.09 5.74 -1.55
CA VAL A 30 -1.21 6.61 -1.12
C VAL A 30 -2.14 5.85 -0.17
N ALA A 31 -2.51 6.50 0.93
CA ALA A 31 -3.45 5.96 1.91
C ALA A 31 -4.44 7.01 2.42
N TYR A 32 -5.70 6.60 2.52
CA TYR A 32 -6.80 7.37 3.07
C TYR A 32 -6.87 7.19 4.59
N ARG A 33 -7.16 8.29 5.30
CA ARG A 33 -7.34 8.30 6.76
C ARG A 33 -8.80 8.58 7.10
N PHE A 34 -9.51 7.56 7.57
CA PHE A 34 -10.90 7.64 8.01
C PHE A 34 -10.98 7.58 9.54
N ARG A 35 -11.04 8.73 10.21
CA ARG A 35 -11.18 8.83 11.69
C ARG A 35 -10.24 7.88 12.45
N GLY A 36 -8.96 7.85 12.07
CA GLY A 36 -7.93 7.00 12.70
C GLY A 36 -7.69 5.65 12.01
N LEU A 37 -8.57 5.24 11.09
CA LEU A 37 -8.37 4.06 10.26
C LEU A 37 -7.57 4.41 9.00
N VAL A 38 -6.55 3.61 8.70
CA VAL A 38 -5.80 3.72 7.44
C VAL A 38 -6.39 2.72 6.43
N ARG A 39 -6.65 3.20 5.22
CA ARG A 39 -7.14 2.40 4.09
C ARG A 39 -6.36 2.72 2.83
N ILE A 40 -6.03 1.71 2.05
CA ILE A 40 -5.37 1.82 0.76
C ILE A 40 -6.43 1.52 -0.30
N GLY A 41 -6.63 2.44 -1.25
CA GLY A 41 -7.56 2.22 -2.35
C GLY A 41 -7.03 1.16 -3.31
N ALA A 42 -7.91 0.37 -3.91
CA ALA A 42 -7.48 -0.63 -4.89
C ALA A 42 -6.78 -0.01 -6.12
N ALA A 43 -7.22 1.18 -6.54
CA ALA A 43 -6.58 1.92 -7.63
C ALA A 43 -5.18 2.40 -7.24
N ASP A 44 -5.05 2.97 -6.05
CA ASP A 44 -3.77 3.46 -5.51
C ASP A 44 -2.75 2.33 -5.31
N LEU A 45 -3.21 1.16 -4.83
CA LEU A 45 -2.35 -0.03 -4.72
C LEU A 45 -1.90 -0.50 -6.09
N ASN A 46 -2.79 -0.51 -7.08
CA ASN A 46 -2.43 -0.91 -8.44
C ASN A 46 -1.41 0.06 -9.06
N GLU A 47 -1.63 1.37 -8.93
CA GLU A 47 -0.67 2.39 -9.39
C GLU A 47 0.70 2.24 -8.73
N PHE A 48 0.74 1.99 -7.41
CA PHE A 48 1.98 1.68 -6.71
C PHE A 48 2.69 0.46 -7.30
N LEU A 49 1.98 -0.64 -7.54
CA LEU A 49 2.55 -1.86 -8.12
C LEU A 49 3.05 -1.64 -9.56
N GLU A 50 2.31 -0.89 -10.37
CA GLU A 50 2.73 -0.54 -11.73
C GLU A 50 3.98 0.34 -11.74
N ALA A 51 4.10 1.29 -10.81
CA ALA A 51 5.28 2.14 -10.68
C ALA A 51 6.55 1.35 -10.29
N HIS A 52 6.39 0.22 -9.60
CA HIS A 52 7.47 -0.67 -9.19
C HIS A 52 7.60 -1.91 -10.11
N ARG A 53 6.86 -1.94 -11.22
CA ARG A 53 6.96 -2.99 -12.22
C ARG A 53 8.25 -2.79 -13.04
N GLY A 54 9.38 -3.30 -12.54
CA GLY A 54 10.62 -3.29 -13.34
C GLY A 54 11.96 -3.17 -12.61
N GLU A 55 12.06 -3.36 -11.30
CA GLU A 55 13.37 -3.66 -10.68
C GLU A 55 13.58 -5.18 -10.74
N GLU A 56 14.11 -5.67 -11.87
CA GLU A 56 14.88 -6.91 -11.86
C GLU A 56 16.08 -6.71 -10.90
N PRO A 57 16.38 -7.67 -9.99
CA PRO A 57 17.64 -7.66 -9.27
C PRO A 57 18.84 -7.85 -10.21
#